data_AF-A0AA97FTZ6-F1
#
_entry.id   AF-A0AA97FTZ6-F1
#
_cell.length_a   1.000
_cell.length_b   1.000
_cell.length_c   1.000
_cell.angle_alpha   90.00
_cell.angle_beta   90.00
_cell.angle_gamma   90.00
#
_symmetry.space_group_name_H-M   'P 1'
#
loop_
_entity.id
_entity.type
_entity.pdbx_description
1 polymer ?
#
loop_
_entity_poly.entity_id
_entity_poly.type
_entity_poly.pdbx_seq_one_letter_code
_entity_poly.pdbx_strand_id
1 'polypeptide(L)' 'MDSWAEFFNMGGYGPYIWSSFLIAVIVMFGLALQSWLDLKKQKRLVAELEARAERKRA' A
#
# COMPACT_ATOMS: atom_id res chain seq x y z
N MET A 1 22.65 15.23 -25.05
CA MET A 1 21.37 15.33 -24.32
C MET A 1 21.10 13.96 -23.71
N ASP A 2 22.07 13.42 -22.95
CA ASP A 2 22.13 12.00 -22.57
C ASP A 2 22.19 11.81 -21.05
N SER A 3 21.81 12.84 -20.29
CA SER A 3 21.94 12.89 -18.83
C SER A 3 21.02 11.90 -18.11
N TRP A 4 19.84 11.63 -18.65
CA TRP A 4 18.89 10.68 -18.05
C TRP A 4 19.40 9.24 -18.16
N ALA A 5 19.91 8.85 -19.33
CA ALA A 5 20.44 7.51 -19.56
C ALA A 5 21.68 7.23 -18.71
N GLU A 6 22.60 8.19 -18.55
CA GLU A 6 23.76 8.07 -17.63
C GLU A 6 23.35 7.94 -16.16
N PHE A 7 22.29 8.63 -15.72
CA PHE A 7 21.76 8.50 -14.35
C PHE A 7 21.19 7.11 -14.08
N PHE A 8 20.52 6.50 -15.06
CA PHE A 8 20.07 5.11 -14.96
C PHE A 8 21.20 4.10 -15.15
N ASN A 9 22.30 4.49 -15.81
CA ASN A 9 23.46 3.64 -16.05
C ASN A 9 24.67 3.94 -15.16
N MET A 10 24.55 4.70 -14.07
CA MET A 10 25.60 5.04 -13.08
C MET A 10 26.68 3.95 -12.94
N GLY A 11 27.71 3.98 -13.80
CA GLY A 11 28.76 2.96 -13.89
C GLY A 11 28.32 1.47 -13.92
N GLY A 12 27.07 1.14 -14.29
CA GLY A 12 26.52 -0.23 -14.29
C GLY A 12 25.70 -0.66 -13.05
N TYR A 13 25.53 0.21 -12.04
CA TYR A 13 24.81 -0.14 -10.80
C TYR A 13 23.33 0.25 -10.75
N GLY A 14 22.86 1.08 -11.68
CA GLY A 14 21.50 1.59 -11.68
C GLY A 14 20.39 0.51 -11.64
N PRO A 15 20.49 -0.62 -12.37
CA PRO A 15 19.49 -1.69 -12.29
C PRO A 15 19.27 -2.22 -10.87
N TYR A 16 20.31 -2.28 -10.04
CA TYR A 16 20.22 -2.74 -8.65
C TYR A 16 19.46 -1.73 -7.78
N ILE A 17 19.82 -0.45 -7.89
CA ILE A 17 19.23 0.64 -7.10
C ILE A 17 17.74 0.78 -7.43
N TRP A 18 17.41 0.86 -8.72
CA TRP A 18 16.03 1.01 -9.18
C TRP A 18 15.16 -0.21 -8.84
N SER A 19 15.72 -1.42 -8.89
CA SER A 19 15.01 -2.62 -8.43
C SER A 19 14.71 -2.58 -6.93
N SER A 20 15.65 -2.11 -6.11
CA SER A 20 15.42 -1.92 -4.67
C SER A 20 14.32 -0.89 -4.39
N PHE A 21 14.32 0.24 -5.10
CA PHE A 21 13.25 1.23 -4.98
C PHE A 21 11.91 0.68 -5.47
N LEU A 22 11.89 -0.07 -6.56
CA LEU A 22 10.69 -0.71 -7.08
C LEU A 22 10.09 -1.68 -6.04
N ILE A 23 10.94 -2.52 -5.42
CA ILE A 23 10.51 -3.44 -4.36
C ILE A 23 9.95 -2.65 -3.17
N ALA A 24 10.63 -1.58 -2.74
CA ALA A 24 10.16 -0.74 -1.64
C ALA A 24 8.78 -0.13 -1.96
N VAL A 25 8.58 0.38 -3.17
CA VAL A 25 7.30 0.92 -3.64
C VAL A 25 6.22 -0.16 -3.63
N ILE A 26 6.52 -1.38 -4.11
CA ILE A 26 5.57 -2.51 -4.09
C ILE A 26 5.16 -2.85 -2.66
N VAL A 27 6.13 -2.92 -1.73
CA VAL A 27 5.85 -3.23 -0.32
C VAL A 27 4.99 -2.14 0.32
N MET A 28 5.36 -0.86 0.14
CA MET A 28 4.58 0.26 0.67
C MET A 28 3.16 0.30 0.10
N PHE A 29 3.01 0.07 -1.20
CA PHE A 29 1.71 0.06 -1.85
C PHE A 29 0.86 -1.14 -1.39
N GLY A 30 1.46 -2.31 -1.25
CA GLY A 30 0.80 -3.50 -0.69
C GLY A 30 0.28 -3.25 0.73
N LEU A 31 1.09 -2.64 1.59
CA LEU A 31 0.70 -2.27 2.96
C LEU A 31 -0.43 -1.23 2.96
N ALA A 32 -0.33 -0.20 2.11
CA ALA A 32 -1.37 0.82 2.00
C ALA A 32 -2.71 0.21 1.56
N LEU A 33 -2.70 -0.65 0.54
CA LEU A 33 -3.89 -1.37 0.09
C LEU A 33 -4.47 -2.27 1.18
N GLN A 34 -3.63 -3.04 1.87
CA GLN A 34 -4.08 -3.90 2.97
C GLN A 34 -4.75 -3.07 4.07
N SER A 35 -4.11 -1.97 4.48
CA SER A 35 -4.66 -1.06 5.48
C SER A 35 -6.01 -0.49 5.06
N TRP A 36 -6.16 -0.06 3.81
CA TRP A 36 -7.44 0.44 3.28
C TRP A 36 -8.55 -0.61 3.26
N LEU A 37 -8.22 -1.84 2.84
CA LEU A 37 -9.17 -2.95 2.84
C LEU A 37 -9.61 -3.32 4.25
N ASP A 38 -8.67 -3.35 5.19
CA ASP A 38 -8.97 -3.68 6.59
C ASP A 38 -9.80 -2.59 7.26
N LEU A 39 -9.51 -1.31 7.01
CA LEU A 39 -10.36 -0.21 7.46
C LEU A 39 -11.80 -0.35 6.95
N LYS A 40 -11.98 -0.71 5.67
CA LYS A 40 -13.32 -0.91 5.10
C LYS A 40 -14.05 -2.07 5.76
N LYS A 41 -13.35 -3.18 6.03
CA LYS A 41 -13.92 -4.34 6.74
C LYS A 41 -14.32 -3.98 8.17
N GLN A 42 -13.43 -3.30 8.91
CA GLN A 42 -13.69 -2.90 10.30
C GLN A 42 -14.90 -1.96 10.39
N LYS A 43 -15.00 -0.97 9.52
CA LYS A 43 -16.18 -0.08 9.48
C LYS A 43 -17.48 -0.84 9.26
N ARG A 44 -17.49 -1.82 8.36
CA ARG A 44 -18.67 -2.67 8.12
C ARG A 44 -19.01 -3.52 9.35
N LEU A 45 -18.00 -4.10 10.00
CA LEU A 45 -18.20 -4.91 11.20
C LEU A 45 -18.79 -4.07 12.35
N VAL A 46 -18.26 -2.87 12.58
CA VAL A 46 -18.79 -1.95 13.61
C VAL A 46 -20.25 -1.62 13.34
N ALA A 47 -20.61 -1.21 12.12
CA ALA A 47 -21.99 -0.91 11.75
C ALA A 47 -22.94 -2.09 11.95
N GLU A 48 -22.49 -3.32 11.65
CA GLU A 48 -23.28 -4.52 11.88
C GLU A 48 -23.48 -4.81 13.38
N LEU A 49 -22.44 -4.63 14.19
CA LEU A 49 -22.50 -4.84 15.63
C LEU A 49 -23.41 -3.81 16.31
N GLU A 50 -23.33 -2.54 15.91
CA GLU A 50 -24.22 -1.47 16.39
C GLU A 50 -25.69 -1.79 16.07
N ALA A 51 -25.99 -2.16 14.82
CA ALA A 51 -27.35 -2.52 14.40
C ALA A 51 -27.90 -3.77 15.11
N ARG A 52 -27.04 -4.68 15.57
CA ARG A 52 -27.43 -5.83 16.40
C ARG A 52 -27.64 -5.44 17.86
N ALA A 53 -26.82 -4.52 18.38
CA ALA A 53 -26.93 -4.04 19.75
C ALA A 53 -28.21 -3.23 19.97
N GLU A 54 -28.57 -2.37 19.02
CA GLU A 54 -29.84 -1.61 19.05
C GLU A 54 -31.05 -2.55 19.04
N ARG A 55 -31.04 -3.57 18.17
CA ARG A 55 -32.11 -4.59 18.12
C ARG A 55 -32.27 -5.41 19.40
N LYS A 56 -31.22 -5.53 20.22
CA LYS A 56 -31.30 -6.21 21.52
C LYS A 56 -31.81 -5.31 22.66
N ARG A 57 -31.81 -4.00 22.46
CA ARG A 57 -32.22 -3.00 23.46
C ARG A 57 -33.67 -2.54 23.29
N ALA A 58 -34.23 -2.66 22.09
CA ALA A 58 -35.66 -2.47 21.79
C ALA A 58 -36.45 -3.75 22.11
#